data_AF-A0A671TD03-F1
#
_entry.id   AF-A0A671TD03-F1
#
_cell.length_a   1.000
_cell.length_b   1.000
_cell.length_c   1.000
_cell.angle_alpha   90.00
_cell.angle_beta   90.00
_cell.angle_gamma   90.00
#
_symmetry.space_group_name_H-M   'P 1'
#
loop_
_entity.id
_entity.type
_entity.pdbx_description
1 polymer ?
#
loop_
_entity_poly.entity_id
_entity_poly.type
_entity_poly.pdbx_seq_one_letter_code
_entity_poly.pdbx_strand_id
1 'polypeptide(L)'
;MSEDKLKLLSCHFTWDLQKEDADRNFLEVKVRERLAVKCEYGGNLKQREFNFLAFIKHLQGFNDEALKNLQLAKKEHPDDDSSVIVTYGNLAWVHSLMGNVTEAETYTEKVNEILRAFPAPSPTELHREVQSEKAWSLLKFSRKTYIRAKESFLDALQKEPDDKEWNTGFAFSLFRLEGLKIGQYKRVRFEESPAVLQLKKALNLDPDNAMIHVYLGLKCYKNTKNVNSTEVWQYMKQALTMAPDNLSVVLHVAKFMKKEQFYDKALKVLLEMLKKAPDSSRLHHEIANNYRWKAMQMNDVHNSELLGLCIHHLEKGTSLNPGYIYPRLELALRYAEQKQMAKAEQKFTELFALPDLKPADRQAWHRMYGDFKQYRLGSERAAVEHYKQGMMLGRVSTEWIACKNRLRKVLQQDRRDTYEIRTFFHSFRTENKDD
;
A
#
# COMPACT_ATOMS: atom_id res chain seq x y z
N MET A 1 -31.94 -17.17 7.14
CA MET A 1 -31.86 -16.62 5.77
C MET A 1 -31.01 -17.53 4.89
N SER A 2 -31.43 -17.81 3.65
CA SER A 2 -30.59 -18.57 2.68
C SER A 2 -29.44 -17.69 2.18
N GLU A 3 -28.24 -18.25 2.15
CA GLU A 3 -27.03 -17.62 1.57
C GLU A 3 -27.26 -17.17 0.12
N ASP A 4 -28.16 -17.83 -0.61
CA ASP A 4 -28.48 -17.51 -2.01
C ASP A 4 -29.10 -16.11 -2.16
N LYS A 5 -29.89 -15.65 -1.18
CA LYS A 5 -30.46 -14.29 -1.20
C LYS A 5 -29.38 -13.24 -1.02
N LEU A 6 -28.40 -13.49 -0.16
CA LEU A 6 -27.30 -12.57 0.10
C LEU A 6 -26.33 -12.46 -1.08
N LYS A 7 -26.14 -13.55 -1.83
CA LYS A 7 -25.29 -13.56 -3.04
C LYS A 7 -25.81 -12.66 -4.16
N LEU A 8 -27.10 -12.31 -4.15
CA LEU A 8 -27.69 -11.37 -5.10
C LEU A 8 -27.33 -9.90 -4.78
N LEU A 9 -26.91 -9.59 -3.55
CA LEU A 9 -26.57 -8.23 -3.14
C LEU A 9 -25.19 -7.84 -3.68
N SER A 10 -25.11 -6.81 -4.51
CA SER A 10 -23.82 -6.31 -5.01
C SER A 10 -23.12 -5.43 -3.96
N CYS A 11 -22.17 -6.03 -3.24
CA CYS A 11 -21.42 -5.38 -2.17
C CYS A 11 -20.03 -6.04 -2.01
N HIS A 12 -19.24 -5.63 -1.01
CA HIS A 12 -17.86 -6.09 -0.88
C HIS A 12 -17.73 -7.61 -0.70
N PHE A 13 -18.75 -8.25 -0.10
CA PHE A 13 -18.82 -9.68 0.14
C PHE A 13 -19.09 -10.51 -1.13
N THR A 14 -19.67 -9.91 -2.17
CA THR A 14 -20.00 -10.58 -3.43
C THR A 14 -19.09 -10.16 -4.59
N TRP A 15 -18.20 -9.20 -4.37
CA TRP A 15 -17.22 -8.75 -5.37
C TRP A 15 -15.97 -9.62 -5.46
N ASP A 16 -15.97 -10.81 -4.86
CA ASP A 16 -14.88 -11.80 -4.99
C ASP A 16 -13.51 -11.19 -4.62
N LEU A 17 -13.43 -10.59 -3.44
CA LEU A 17 -12.23 -9.99 -2.86
C LEU A 17 -11.56 -10.98 -1.90
N GLN A 18 -10.65 -11.80 -2.42
CA GLN A 18 -10.02 -12.91 -1.68
C GLN A 18 -9.08 -12.42 -0.57
N LYS A 19 -9.28 -12.89 0.65
CA LYS A 19 -8.55 -12.41 1.84
C LYS A 19 -7.04 -12.66 1.78
N GLU A 20 -6.62 -13.71 1.08
CA GLU A 20 -5.23 -14.14 0.89
C GLU A 20 -4.44 -13.18 -0.01
N ASP A 21 -5.14 -12.42 -0.86
CA ASP A 21 -4.51 -11.55 -1.86
C ASP A 21 -4.11 -10.18 -1.31
N ALA A 22 -4.63 -9.83 -0.12
CA ALA A 22 -4.54 -8.49 0.44
C ALA A 22 -3.64 -8.44 1.68
N ASP A 23 -2.80 -7.41 1.76
CA ASP A 23 -2.18 -7.04 3.02
C ASP A 23 -3.16 -6.26 3.88
N ARG A 24 -4.00 -7.00 4.63
CA ARG A 24 -5.09 -6.48 5.46
C ARG A 24 -4.64 -5.36 6.41
N ASN A 25 -3.51 -5.54 7.09
CA ASN A 25 -2.94 -4.53 7.99
C ASN A 25 -2.58 -3.23 7.24
N PHE A 26 -1.93 -3.36 6.07
CA PHE A 26 -1.59 -2.20 5.25
C PHE A 26 -2.83 -1.47 4.73
N LEU A 27 -3.84 -2.21 4.28
CA LEU A 27 -5.09 -1.62 3.79
C LEU A 27 -5.85 -0.89 4.91
N GLU A 28 -6.00 -1.52 6.07
CA GLU A 28 -6.65 -0.93 7.24
C GLU A 28 -5.99 0.39 7.62
N VAL A 29 -4.67 0.38 7.84
CA VAL A 29 -3.90 1.56 8.23
C VAL A 29 -4.03 2.65 7.18
N LYS A 30 -3.96 2.30 5.89
CA LYS A 30 -4.08 3.28 4.81
C LYS A 30 -5.45 3.97 4.79
N VAL A 31 -6.53 3.23 5.02
CA VAL A 31 -7.90 3.76 5.02
C VAL A 31 -8.15 4.56 6.30
N ARG A 32 -7.79 4.02 7.47
CA ARG A 32 -7.90 4.69 8.76
C ARG A 32 -7.16 6.02 8.79
N GLU A 33 -5.91 6.04 8.34
CA GLU A 33 -5.11 7.28 8.30
C GLU A 33 -5.68 8.29 7.31
N ARG A 34 -6.28 7.84 6.19
CA ARG A 34 -6.97 8.73 5.26
C ARG A 34 -8.18 9.37 5.94
N LEU A 35 -9.05 8.56 6.56
CA LEU A 35 -10.25 9.00 7.28
C LEU A 35 -9.95 9.94 8.46
N ALA A 36 -8.77 9.81 9.07
CA ALA A 36 -8.35 10.66 10.19
C ALA A 36 -7.95 12.08 9.74
N VAL A 37 -7.56 12.27 8.48
CA VAL A 37 -7.24 13.61 7.97
C VAL A 37 -8.51 14.30 7.56
N LYS A 38 -8.75 15.50 8.11
CA LYS A 38 -9.78 16.41 7.60
C LYS A 38 -9.36 16.89 6.21
N CYS A 39 -9.79 16.17 5.18
CA CYS A 39 -9.79 16.65 3.80
C CYS A 39 -11.23 16.88 3.35
N GLU A 40 -11.43 17.77 2.39
CA GLU A 40 -12.70 17.90 1.68
C GLU A 40 -12.98 16.59 0.95
N TYR A 41 -13.81 15.75 1.56
CA TYR A 41 -14.38 14.59 0.89
C TYR A 41 -15.51 15.10 -0.01
N GLY A 42 -15.28 15.14 -1.31
CA GLY A 42 -16.36 15.39 -2.27
C GLY A 42 -17.33 14.20 -2.30
N GLY A 43 -18.63 14.47 -2.18
CA GLY A 43 -19.71 13.48 -2.32
C GLY A 43 -19.55 12.26 -1.41
N ASN A 44 -19.83 11.07 -1.95
CA ASN A 44 -19.99 9.82 -1.17
C ASN A 44 -18.67 9.10 -0.86
N LEU A 45 -17.52 9.76 -1.08
CA LEU A 45 -16.21 9.14 -0.93
C LEU A 45 -15.93 8.67 0.51
N LYS A 46 -16.35 9.45 1.51
CA LYS A 46 -16.12 9.11 2.92
C LYS A 46 -16.92 7.87 3.35
N GLN A 47 -18.17 7.77 2.92
CA GLN A 47 -18.99 6.57 3.09
C GLN A 47 -18.34 5.33 2.47
N ARG A 48 -17.87 5.43 1.21
CA ARG A 48 -17.18 4.32 0.52
C ARG A 48 -15.93 3.86 1.27
N GLU A 49 -15.16 4.78 1.86
CA GLU A 49 -14.00 4.42 2.68
C GLU A 49 -14.40 3.69 3.97
N PHE A 50 -15.51 4.08 4.62
CA PHE A 50 -16.05 3.34 5.77
C PHE A 50 -16.58 1.95 5.39
N ASN A 51 -17.29 1.82 4.26
CA ASN A 51 -17.72 0.51 3.74
C ASN A 51 -16.53 -0.42 3.50
N PHE A 52 -15.48 0.09 2.86
CA PHE A 52 -14.26 -0.67 2.59
C PHE A 52 -13.50 -1.02 3.87
N LEU A 53 -13.42 -0.09 4.84
CA LEU A 53 -12.81 -0.36 6.15
C LEU A 53 -13.58 -1.43 6.92
N ALA A 54 -14.92 -1.39 6.90
CA ALA A 54 -15.75 -2.41 7.52
C ALA A 54 -15.47 -3.80 6.95
N PHE A 55 -15.37 -3.90 5.61
CA PHE A 55 -15.01 -5.15 4.96
C PHE A 55 -13.62 -5.64 5.39
N ILE A 56 -12.61 -4.77 5.46
CA ILE A 56 -11.27 -5.14 5.94
C ILE A 56 -11.33 -5.65 7.39
N LYS A 57 -12.08 -4.98 8.27
CA LYS A 57 -12.25 -5.37 9.67
C LYS A 57 -12.91 -6.75 9.80
N HIS A 58 -13.92 -7.01 8.97
CA HIS A 58 -14.51 -8.34 8.86
C HIS A 58 -13.47 -9.39 8.44
N LEU A 59 -12.66 -9.12 7.40
CA LEU A 59 -11.60 -10.04 6.97
C LEU A 59 -10.51 -10.29 8.03
N GLN A 60 -10.40 -9.43 9.03
CA GLN A 60 -9.52 -9.57 10.19
C GLN A 60 -10.19 -10.31 11.36
N GLY A 61 -11.50 -10.58 11.29
CA GLY A 61 -12.29 -11.22 12.34
C GLY A 61 -12.96 -10.24 13.32
N PHE A 62 -12.86 -8.94 13.09
CA PHE A 62 -13.41 -7.90 13.98
C PHE A 62 -14.80 -7.44 13.51
N ASN A 63 -15.81 -8.31 13.60
CA ASN A 63 -17.16 -8.04 13.11
C ASN A 63 -17.85 -6.86 13.82
N ASP A 64 -17.64 -6.68 15.12
CA ASP A 64 -18.20 -5.54 15.85
C ASP A 64 -17.62 -4.20 15.37
N GLU A 65 -16.32 -4.17 15.06
CA GLU A 65 -15.70 -3.00 14.45
C GLU A 65 -16.19 -2.78 13.02
N ALA A 66 -16.44 -3.85 12.26
CA ALA A 66 -17.05 -3.76 10.94
C ALA A 66 -18.43 -3.09 11.01
N LEU A 67 -19.30 -3.53 11.93
CA LEU A 67 -20.61 -2.92 12.15
C LEU A 67 -20.51 -1.44 12.54
N LYS A 68 -19.59 -1.08 13.46
CA LYS A 68 -19.36 0.32 13.83
C LYS A 68 -19.02 1.18 12.62
N ASN A 69 -18.13 0.70 11.75
CA ASN A 69 -17.77 1.42 10.53
C ASN A 69 -18.94 1.53 9.54
N LEU A 70 -19.78 0.50 9.39
CA LEU A 70 -20.98 0.56 8.53
C LEU A 70 -22.02 1.55 9.07
N GLN A 71 -22.17 1.66 10.39
CA GLN A 71 -23.03 2.67 11.01
C GLN A 71 -22.49 4.09 10.80
N LEU A 72 -21.17 4.27 10.78
CA LEU A 72 -20.57 5.55 10.38
C LEU A 72 -20.82 5.86 8.90
N ALA A 73 -20.64 4.86 8.01
CA ALA A 73 -20.92 5.00 6.59
C ALA A 73 -22.36 5.50 6.35
N LYS A 74 -23.33 4.86 7.00
CA LYS A 74 -24.76 5.22 6.91
C LYS A 74 -25.05 6.66 7.37
N LYS A 75 -24.29 7.20 8.32
CA LYS A 75 -24.50 8.56 8.86
C LYS A 75 -23.98 9.67 7.94
N GLU A 76 -23.12 9.36 6.97
CA GLU A 76 -22.56 10.38 6.08
C GLU A 76 -23.61 10.91 5.08
N HIS A 77 -24.61 10.09 4.71
CA HIS A 77 -25.66 10.45 3.76
C HIS A 77 -27.04 10.01 4.26
N PRO A 78 -27.63 10.74 5.22
CA PRO A 78 -28.93 10.38 5.78
C PRO A 78 -30.10 10.50 4.79
N ASP A 79 -29.93 11.31 3.73
CA ASP A 79 -31.01 11.69 2.80
C ASP A 79 -30.82 11.16 1.35
N ASP A 80 -29.77 10.37 1.07
CA ASP A 80 -29.50 9.80 -0.26
C ASP A 80 -29.54 8.26 -0.22
N ASP A 81 -30.75 7.72 -0.40
CA ASP A 81 -30.99 6.27 -0.38
C ASP A 81 -30.25 5.51 -1.49
N SER A 82 -29.95 6.15 -2.62
CA SER A 82 -29.25 5.49 -3.74
C SER A 82 -27.78 5.19 -3.41
N SER A 83 -27.18 6.01 -2.55
CA SER A 83 -25.78 5.88 -2.12
C SER A 83 -25.53 4.77 -1.09
N VAL A 84 -26.56 4.34 -0.36
CA VAL A 84 -26.42 3.39 0.77
C VAL A 84 -26.64 1.93 0.40
N ILE A 85 -26.88 1.61 -0.87
CA ILE A 85 -27.08 0.23 -1.37
C ILE A 85 -25.95 -0.69 -0.92
N VAL A 86 -24.69 -0.28 -1.14
CA VAL A 86 -23.52 -1.10 -0.75
C VAL A 86 -23.40 -1.21 0.76
N THR A 87 -23.73 -0.15 1.50
CA THR A 87 -23.71 -0.12 2.97
C THR A 87 -24.73 -1.11 3.55
N TYR A 88 -25.96 -1.11 3.06
CA TYR A 88 -26.99 -2.06 3.49
C TYR A 88 -26.67 -3.50 3.05
N GLY A 89 -26.13 -3.70 1.85
CA GLY A 89 -25.63 -5.00 1.43
C GLY A 89 -24.55 -5.54 2.38
N ASN A 90 -23.57 -4.72 2.74
CA ASN A 90 -22.55 -5.08 3.71
C ASN A 90 -23.13 -5.36 5.11
N LEU A 91 -24.10 -4.55 5.58
CA LEU A 91 -24.77 -4.78 6.86
C LEU A 91 -25.52 -6.11 6.88
N ALA A 92 -26.24 -6.44 5.81
CA ALA A 92 -26.94 -7.71 5.68
C ALA A 92 -25.96 -8.90 5.80
N TRP A 93 -24.83 -8.84 5.09
CA TRP A 93 -23.78 -9.87 5.18
C TRP A 93 -23.18 -9.99 6.57
N VAL A 94 -22.75 -8.88 7.19
CA VAL A 94 -22.13 -8.92 8.53
C VAL A 94 -23.12 -9.45 9.57
N HIS A 95 -24.37 -8.98 9.58
CA HIS A 95 -25.38 -9.48 10.50
C HIS A 95 -25.68 -10.97 10.30
N SER A 96 -25.76 -11.43 9.05
CA SER A 96 -25.96 -12.85 8.76
C SER A 96 -24.79 -13.70 9.26
N LEU A 97 -23.55 -13.25 9.05
CA LEU A 97 -22.35 -13.95 9.51
C LEU A 97 -22.21 -13.97 11.04
N MET A 98 -22.86 -13.03 11.73
CA MET A 98 -22.96 -12.99 13.20
C MET A 98 -24.14 -13.81 13.75
N GLY A 99 -25.00 -14.37 12.89
CA GLY A 99 -26.21 -15.10 13.30
C GLY A 99 -27.44 -14.24 13.56
N ASN A 100 -27.37 -12.92 13.30
CA ASN A 100 -28.48 -11.98 13.49
C ASN A 100 -29.39 -11.98 12.25
N VAL A 101 -30.18 -13.04 12.09
CA VAL A 101 -30.99 -13.28 10.88
C VAL A 101 -32.02 -12.17 10.64
N THR A 102 -32.71 -11.70 11.67
CA THR A 102 -33.75 -10.66 11.55
C THR A 102 -33.20 -9.33 11.02
N GLU A 103 -32.05 -8.90 11.52
CA GLU A 103 -31.36 -7.69 11.03
C GLU A 103 -30.91 -7.89 9.57
N ALA A 104 -30.36 -9.05 9.25
CA ALA A 104 -29.90 -9.35 7.90
C ALA A 104 -31.04 -9.32 6.87
N GLU A 105 -32.21 -9.87 7.22
CA GLU A 105 -33.42 -9.81 6.39
C GLU A 105 -33.94 -8.38 6.26
N THR A 106 -33.91 -7.61 7.35
CA THR A 106 -34.32 -6.19 7.34
C THR A 106 -33.47 -5.36 6.37
N TYR A 107 -32.14 -5.51 6.41
CA TYR A 107 -31.26 -4.78 5.47
C TYR A 107 -31.37 -5.29 4.04
N THR A 108 -31.62 -6.59 3.85
CA THR A 108 -31.88 -7.15 2.51
C THR A 108 -33.14 -6.55 1.90
N GLU A 109 -34.23 -6.42 2.67
CA GLU A 109 -35.46 -5.80 2.16
C GLU A 109 -35.26 -4.32 1.86
N LYS A 110 -34.51 -3.58 2.68
CA LYS A 110 -34.15 -2.18 2.37
C LYS A 110 -33.41 -2.04 1.05
N VAL A 111 -32.48 -2.95 0.74
CA VAL A 111 -31.83 -2.94 -0.58
C VAL A 111 -32.86 -3.18 -1.69
N ASN A 112 -33.76 -4.16 -1.52
CA ASN A 112 -34.80 -4.43 -2.51
C ASN A 112 -35.76 -3.25 -2.70
N GLU A 113 -36.14 -2.55 -1.64
CA GLU A 113 -36.98 -1.34 -1.68
C GLU A 113 -36.32 -0.24 -2.52
N ILE A 114 -35.03 0.02 -2.30
CA ILE A 114 -34.27 1.01 -3.07
C ILE A 114 -34.20 0.60 -4.55
N LEU A 115 -33.90 -0.68 -4.84
CA LEU A 115 -33.84 -1.18 -6.22
C LEU A 115 -35.20 -1.15 -6.94
N ARG A 116 -36.32 -1.26 -6.21
CA ARG A 116 -37.67 -1.08 -6.77
C ARG A 116 -37.98 0.40 -7.03
N ALA A 117 -37.56 1.29 -6.12
CA ALA A 117 -37.78 2.73 -6.24
C ALA A 117 -36.93 3.36 -7.36
N PHE A 118 -35.70 2.87 -7.52
CA PHE A 118 -34.76 3.29 -8.54
C PHE A 118 -34.33 2.05 -9.34
N PRO A 119 -35.05 1.67 -10.41
CA PRO A 119 -34.66 0.52 -11.22
C PRO A 119 -33.41 0.84 -12.06
N ALA A 120 -32.51 -0.14 -12.19
CA ALA A 120 -31.35 -0.04 -13.08
C ALA A 120 -31.77 0.04 -14.56
N PRO A 121 -30.93 0.58 -15.46
CA PRO A 121 -31.26 0.71 -16.88
C PRO A 121 -31.51 -0.64 -17.57
N SER A 122 -30.91 -1.72 -17.07
CA SER A 122 -31.17 -3.09 -17.50
C SER A 122 -30.96 -4.10 -16.37
N PRO A 123 -31.55 -5.32 -16.44
CA PRO A 123 -31.46 -6.32 -15.36
C PRO A 123 -30.03 -6.82 -15.06
N THR A 124 -29.11 -6.66 -16.00
CA THR A 124 -27.70 -7.03 -15.87
C THR A 124 -26.81 -5.87 -15.42
N GLU A 125 -27.35 -4.66 -15.33
CA GLU A 125 -26.59 -3.46 -14.99
C GLU A 125 -26.71 -3.10 -13.52
N LEU A 126 -25.57 -2.72 -12.95
CA LEU A 126 -25.50 -2.16 -11.60
C LEU A 126 -25.80 -0.67 -11.64
N HIS A 127 -26.35 -0.15 -10.54
CA HIS A 127 -26.39 1.29 -10.29
C HIS A 127 -24.99 1.90 -10.39
N ARG A 128 -24.91 3.13 -10.92
CA ARG A 128 -23.65 3.85 -11.16
C ARG A 128 -22.80 3.92 -9.89
N GLU A 129 -23.42 4.18 -8.74
CA GLU A 129 -22.80 4.29 -7.43
C GLU A 129 -22.19 2.94 -6.99
N VAL A 130 -22.93 1.85 -7.21
CA VAL A 130 -22.49 0.47 -6.89
C VAL A 130 -21.36 0.04 -7.82
N GLN A 131 -21.46 0.32 -9.12
CA GLN A 131 -20.41 0.05 -10.10
C GLN A 131 -19.13 0.83 -9.76
N SER A 132 -19.27 2.10 -9.38
CA SER A 132 -18.16 2.94 -8.96
C SER A 132 -17.46 2.36 -7.74
N GLU A 133 -18.22 2.09 -6.67
CA GLU A 133 -17.65 1.59 -5.43
C GLU A 133 -16.97 0.23 -5.63
N LYS A 134 -17.54 -0.65 -6.46
CA LYS A 134 -16.92 -1.91 -6.88
C LYS A 134 -15.58 -1.69 -7.58
N ALA A 135 -15.55 -0.85 -8.62
CA ALA A 135 -14.35 -0.61 -9.41
C ALA A 135 -13.20 0.00 -8.56
N TRP A 136 -13.53 0.97 -7.70
CA TRP A 136 -12.55 1.57 -6.79
C TRP A 136 -12.08 0.62 -5.69
N SER A 137 -12.95 -0.24 -5.17
CA SER A 137 -12.60 -1.25 -4.17
C SER A 137 -11.65 -2.30 -4.77
N LEU A 138 -11.96 -2.79 -5.98
CA LEU A 138 -11.06 -3.65 -6.75
C LEU A 138 -9.70 -2.97 -6.97
N LEU A 139 -9.69 -1.68 -7.32
CA LEU A 139 -8.44 -0.95 -7.51
C LEU A 139 -7.67 -0.80 -6.20
N LYS A 140 -8.32 -0.68 -5.03
CA LYS A 140 -7.65 -0.49 -3.74
C LYS A 140 -7.14 -1.78 -3.12
N PHE A 141 -7.81 -2.90 -3.37
CA PHE A 141 -7.66 -4.15 -2.63
C PHE A 141 -6.31 -4.87 -2.83
N SER A 142 -6.03 -5.38 -4.04
CA SER A 142 -4.81 -6.13 -4.30
C SER A 142 -4.28 -5.93 -5.70
N ARG A 143 -3.05 -6.38 -5.95
CA ARG A 143 -2.45 -6.35 -7.30
C ARG A 143 -3.20 -7.25 -8.28
N LYS A 144 -3.77 -8.36 -7.79
CA LYS A 144 -4.50 -9.32 -8.60
C LYS A 144 -5.85 -8.77 -9.10
N THR A 145 -6.44 -7.84 -8.36
CA THR A 145 -7.73 -7.22 -8.71
C THR A 145 -7.60 -6.03 -9.69
N TYR A 146 -6.39 -5.56 -10.02
CA TYR A 146 -6.22 -4.39 -10.88
C TYR A 146 -6.75 -4.58 -12.31
N ILE A 147 -6.69 -5.81 -12.86
CA ILE A 147 -7.23 -6.09 -14.19
C ILE A 147 -8.75 -5.95 -14.18
N ARG A 148 -9.42 -6.56 -13.19
CA ARG A 148 -10.87 -6.44 -12.98
C ARG A 148 -11.32 -5.00 -12.75
N ALA A 149 -10.53 -4.22 -12.00
CA ALA A 149 -10.79 -2.79 -11.81
C ALA A 149 -10.70 -2.03 -13.14
N LYS A 150 -9.63 -2.25 -13.92
CA LYS A 150 -9.44 -1.64 -15.25
C LYS A 150 -10.62 -1.94 -16.17
N GLU A 151 -11.06 -3.19 -16.24
CA GLU A 151 -12.21 -3.63 -17.05
C GLU A 151 -13.50 -2.95 -16.59
N SER A 152 -13.75 -2.90 -15.27
CA SER A 152 -14.94 -2.25 -14.72
C SER A 152 -15.04 -0.77 -15.09
N PHE A 153 -13.92 -0.04 -15.09
CA PHE A 153 -13.89 1.36 -15.55
C PHE A 153 -14.01 1.48 -17.07
N LEU A 154 -13.39 0.55 -17.83
CA LEU A 154 -13.47 0.56 -19.28
C LEU A 154 -14.90 0.32 -19.79
N ASP A 155 -15.63 -0.61 -19.16
CA ASP A 155 -17.02 -0.90 -19.49
C ASP A 155 -17.93 0.29 -19.20
N ALA A 156 -17.68 1.03 -18.11
CA ALA A 156 -18.37 2.28 -17.81
C ALA A 156 -18.09 3.36 -18.88
N LEU A 157 -16.84 3.47 -19.34
CA LEU A 157 -16.43 4.42 -20.38
C LEU A 157 -17.03 4.14 -21.76
N GLN A 158 -17.48 2.91 -22.05
CA GLN A 158 -18.19 2.62 -23.29
C GLN A 158 -19.53 3.37 -23.37
N LYS A 159 -20.13 3.66 -22.21
CA LYS A 159 -21.41 4.37 -22.08
C LYS A 159 -21.23 5.86 -21.84
N GLU A 160 -20.25 6.21 -21.00
CA GLU A 160 -19.96 7.59 -20.59
C GLU A 160 -18.49 7.93 -20.90
N PRO A 161 -18.12 8.19 -22.16
CA PRO A 161 -16.70 8.29 -22.59
C PRO A 161 -15.90 9.42 -21.94
N ASP A 162 -16.59 10.48 -21.53
CA ASP A 162 -15.98 11.70 -20.98
C ASP A 162 -16.30 11.90 -19.50
N ASP A 163 -16.83 10.87 -18.82
CA ASP A 163 -17.00 10.91 -17.37
C ASP A 163 -15.65 11.01 -16.66
N LYS A 164 -15.54 12.00 -15.77
CA LYS A 164 -14.29 12.31 -15.07
C LYS A 164 -13.84 11.20 -14.11
N GLU A 165 -14.76 10.53 -13.42
CA GLU A 165 -14.46 9.49 -12.44
C GLU A 165 -13.98 8.22 -13.14
N TRP A 166 -14.67 7.81 -14.20
CA TRP A 166 -14.29 6.63 -15.00
C TRP A 166 -12.96 6.80 -15.71
N ASN A 167 -12.72 7.97 -16.31
CA ASN A 167 -11.44 8.25 -16.96
C ASN A 167 -10.29 8.24 -15.94
N THR A 168 -10.51 8.77 -14.73
CA THR A 168 -9.53 8.77 -13.64
C THR A 168 -9.26 7.35 -13.10
N GLY A 169 -10.31 6.59 -12.82
CA GLY A 169 -10.20 5.21 -12.34
C GLY A 169 -9.50 4.30 -13.35
N PHE A 170 -9.82 4.44 -14.63
CA PHE A 170 -9.14 3.73 -15.72
C PHE A 170 -7.66 4.13 -15.82
N ALA A 171 -7.34 5.44 -15.79
CA ALA A 171 -5.97 5.93 -15.79
C ALA A 171 -5.15 5.35 -14.63
N PHE A 172 -5.72 5.34 -13.43
CA PHE A 172 -5.04 4.84 -12.23
C PHE A 172 -4.83 3.33 -12.29
N SER A 173 -5.80 2.59 -12.86
CA SER A 173 -5.68 1.15 -13.07
C SER A 173 -4.54 0.82 -14.05
N LEU A 174 -4.47 1.54 -15.18
CA LEU A 174 -3.38 1.42 -16.15
C LEU A 174 -2.02 1.74 -15.52
N PHE A 175 -1.91 2.87 -14.79
CA PHE A 175 -0.69 3.27 -14.10
C PHE A 175 -0.17 2.16 -13.16
N ARG A 176 -1.08 1.56 -12.39
CA ARG A 176 -0.70 0.49 -11.45
C ARG A 176 -0.25 -0.76 -12.19
N LEU A 177 -0.99 -1.19 -13.21
CA LEU A 177 -0.67 -2.39 -14.01
C LEU A 177 0.69 -2.26 -14.71
N GLU A 178 0.99 -1.11 -15.30
CA GLU A 178 2.31 -0.85 -15.89
C GLU A 178 3.41 -0.83 -14.83
N GLY A 179 3.11 -0.37 -13.61
CA GLY A 179 4.04 -0.35 -12.48
C GLY A 179 4.36 -1.71 -11.87
N LEU A 180 3.58 -2.76 -12.16
CA LEU A 180 3.76 -4.11 -11.60
C LEU A 180 4.80 -4.96 -12.35
N LYS A 181 5.11 -4.63 -13.60
CA LYS A 181 5.96 -5.47 -14.45
C LYS A 181 7.44 -5.16 -14.21
N ILE A 182 7.98 -5.73 -13.13
CA ILE A 182 9.43 -5.86 -12.92
C ILE A 182 9.90 -6.98 -13.87
N GLY A 183 10.31 -6.65 -15.10
CA GLY A 183 11.22 -7.52 -15.84
C GLY A 183 11.00 -7.76 -17.33
N GLN A 184 9.81 -7.57 -17.92
CA GLN A 184 9.59 -8.03 -19.31
C GLN A 184 8.76 -7.14 -20.25
N TYR A 185 8.34 -5.94 -19.85
CA TYR A 185 7.88 -4.95 -20.85
C TYR A 185 9.03 -4.00 -21.16
N LYS A 186 9.40 -3.94 -22.45
CA LYS A 186 10.22 -2.85 -23.01
C LYS A 186 9.75 -1.56 -22.37
N ARG A 187 10.68 -0.73 -21.87
CA ARG A 187 10.37 0.63 -21.41
C ARG A 187 9.58 1.31 -22.53
N VAL A 188 8.26 1.36 -22.40
CA VAL A 188 7.40 2.07 -23.33
C VAL A 188 7.75 3.54 -23.16
N ARG A 189 8.02 4.23 -24.27
CA ARG A 189 8.32 5.68 -24.23
C ARG A 189 7.19 6.39 -23.49
N PHE A 190 7.51 7.47 -22.80
CA PHE A 190 6.53 8.17 -21.96
C PHE A 190 5.29 8.58 -22.74
N GLU A 191 5.51 9.05 -23.96
CA GLU A 191 4.50 9.52 -24.90
C GLU A 191 3.62 8.38 -25.44
N GLU A 192 4.15 7.16 -25.49
CA GLU A 192 3.49 5.96 -26.02
C GLU A 192 2.81 5.12 -24.93
N SER A 193 2.97 5.49 -23.65
CA SER A 193 2.43 4.74 -22.53
C SER A 193 0.91 4.91 -22.44
N PRO A 194 0.11 3.82 -22.50
CA PRO A 194 -1.34 3.89 -22.33
C PRO A 194 -1.75 4.59 -21.04
N ALA A 195 -1.04 4.35 -19.94
CA ALA A 195 -1.29 5.06 -18.69
C ALA A 195 -1.07 6.58 -18.81
N VAL A 196 -0.01 7.03 -19.51
CA VAL A 196 0.27 8.47 -19.67
C VAL A 196 -0.78 9.14 -20.54
N LEU A 197 -1.14 8.53 -21.67
CA LEU A 197 -2.18 9.04 -22.56
C LEU A 197 -3.51 9.20 -21.80
N GLN A 198 -3.89 8.17 -21.05
CA GLN A 198 -5.12 8.19 -20.28
C GLN A 198 -5.05 9.16 -19.09
N LEU A 199 -3.90 9.29 -18.42
CA LEU A 199 -3.70 10.28 -17.35
C LEU A 199 -3.80 11.71 -17.88
N LYS A 200 -3.30 12.00 -19.09
CA LYS A 200 -3.48 13.31 -19.74
C LYS A 200 -4.94 13.57 -20.09
N LYS A 201 -5.67 12.56 -20.61
CA LYS A 201 -7.12 12.67 -20.83
C LYS A 201 -7.86 12.95 -19.52
N ALA A 202 -7.57 12.18 -18.47
CA ALA A 202 -8.17 12.37 -17.16
C ALA A 202 -7.85 13.76 -16.57
N LEU A 203 -6.64 14.27 -16.75
CA LEU A 203 -6.27 15.62 -16.31
C LEU A 203 -7.08 16.71 -17.00
N ASN A 204 -7.36 16.56 -18.30
CA ASN A 204 -8.19 17.52 -19.04
C ASN A 204 -9.65 17.52 -18.56
N LEU A 205 -10.17 16.38 -18.11
CA LEU A 205 -11.53 16.22 -17.62
C LEU A 205 -11.68 16.57 -16.12
N ASP A 206 -10.62 16.38 -15.34
CA ASP A 206 -10.57 16.60 -13.88
C ASP A 206 -9.28 17.36 -13.50
N PRO A 207 -9.19 18.66 -13.82
CA PRO A 207 -7.98 19.45 -13.60
C PRO A 207 -7.63 19.63 -12.13
N ASP A 208 -8.59 19.44 -11.22
CA ASP A 208 -8.42 19.62 -9.77
C ASP A 208 -7.89 18.37 -9.05
N ASN A 209 -7.60 17.29 -9.79
CA ASN A 209 -7.14 16.03 -9.21
C ASN A 209 -5.62 15.96 -9.04
N ALA A 210 -5.15 16.37 -7.86
CA ALA A 210 -3.73 16.36 -7.51
C ALA A 210 -3.04 14.99 -7.69
N MET A 211 -3.76 13.87 -7.53
CA MET A 211 -3.16 12.53 -7.69
C MET A 211 -2.81 12.22 -9.15
N ILE A 212 -3.49 12.83 -10.14
CA ILE A 212 -3.15 12.69 -11.56
C ILE A 212 -1.76 13.28 -11.82
N HIS A 213 -1.46 14.47 -11.28
CA HIS A 213 -0.13 15.08 -11.36
C HIS A 213 0.95 14.17 -10.74
N VAL A 214 0.69 13.59 -9.56
CA VAL A 214 1.62 12.63 -8.93
C VAL A 214 1.91 11.46 -9.87
N TYR A 215 0.89 10.87 -10.49
CA TYR A 215 1.08 9.70 -11.36
C TYR A 215 1.77 10.04 -12.67
N LEU A 216 1.47 11.19 -13.28
CA LEU A 216 2.19 11.71 -14.44
C LEU A 216 3.68 11.95 -14.11
N GLY A 217 3.97 12.62 -12.99
CA GLY A 217 5.34 12.85 -12.52
C GLY A 217 6.10 11.54 -12.27
N LEU A 218 5.48 10.56 -11.61
CA LEU A 218 6.08 9.23 -11.38
C LEU A 218 6.31 8.45 -12.67
N LYS A 219 5.44 8.59 -13.68
CA LYS A 219 5.61 7.99 -15.01
C LYS A 219 6.75 8.63 -15.77
N CYS A 220 6.83 9.96 -15.76
CA CYS A 220 7.93 10.70 -16.38
C CYS A 220 9.25 10.23 -15.75
N TYR A 221 9.35 10.28 -14.42
CA TYR A 221 10.54 9.86 -13.66
C TYR A 221 11.05 8.44 -13.95
N LYS A 222 10.15 7.48 -14.22
CA LYS A 222 10.55 6.09 -14.54
C LYS A 222 11.06 5.91 -15.97
N ASN A 223 10.60 6.75 -16.89
CA ASN A 223 10.96 6.68 -18.31
C ASN A 223 12.20 7.50 -18.65
N THR A 224 12.64 8.36 -17.73
CA THR A 224 13.87 9.13 -17.87
C THR A 224 15.11 8.31 -17.58
N LYS A 225 15.95 8.10 -18.60
CA LYS A 225 17.41 8.08 -18.37
C LYS A 225 18.00 9.50 -18.31
N ASN A 226 17.31 10.51 -18.87
CA ASN A 226 17.82 11.88 -19.07
C ASN A 226 16.74 13.00 -19.23
N VAL A 227 15.42 12.77 -19.10
CA VAL A 227 14.46 13.91 -19.27
C VAL A 227 14.50 14.80 -18.03
N ASN A 228 14.56 16.10 -18.30
CA ASN A 228 14.68 17.21 -17.36
C ASN A 228 13.94 16.96 -16.04
N SER A 229 14.72 16.86 -14.95
CA SER A 229 14.22 16.87 -13.56
C SER A 229 13.12 17.91 -13.35
N THR A 230 13.22 19.06 -14.04
CA THR A 230 12.27 20.17 -14.05
C THR A 230 10.81 19.77 -14.29
N GLU A 231 10.50 18.92 -15.27
CA GLU A 231 9.10 18.55 -15.57
C GLU A 231 8.51 17.69 -14.45
N VAL A 232 9.27 16.71 -13.95
CA VAL A 232 8.85 15.89 -12.81
C VAL A 232 8.61 16.76 -11.58
N TRP A 233 9.52 17.70 -11.28
CA TRP A 233 9.35 18.66 -10.19
C TRP A 233 8.14 19.55 -10.36
N GLN A 234 7.79 19.95 -11.58
CA GLN A 234 6.59 20.74 -11.86
C GLN A 234 5.32 19.96 -11.48
N TYR A 235 5.18 18.71 -11.93
CA TYR A 235 4.06 17.87 -11.54
C TYR A 235 3.97 17.67 -10.02
N MET A 236 5.11 17.39 -9.37
CA MET A 236 5.16 17.16 -7.92
C MET A 236 4.82 18.43 -7.12
N LYS A 237 5.29 19.60 -7.57
CA LYS A 237 4.96 20.89 -6.97
C LYS A 237 3.49 21.23 -7.14
N GLN A 238 2.93 21.05 -8.33
CA GLN A 238 1.51 21.27 -8.59
C GLN A 238 0.64 20.39 -7.68
N ALA A 239 0.95 19.09 -7.58
CA ALA A 239 0.22 18.18 -6.70
C ALA A 239 0.22 18.65 -5.24
N LEU A 240 1.38 19.08 -4.70
CA LEU A 240 1.47 19.60 -3.34
C LEU A 240 0.74 20.92 -3.14
N THR A 241 0.77 21.82 -4.13
CA THR A 241 0.04 23.09 -4.05
C THR A 241 -1.47 22.86 -4.05
N MET A 242 -1.96 21.93 -4.89
CA MET A 242 -3.38 21.63 -5.02
C MET A 242 -3.94 20.89 -3.80
N ALA A 243 -3.18 19.95 -3.24
CA ALA A 243 -3.66 19.11 -2.15
C ALA A 243 -2.58 18.93 -1.07
N PRO A 244 -2.18 20.02 -0.37
CA PRO A 244 -1.15 19.98 0.66
C PRO A 244 -1.55 19.10 1.85
N ASP A 245 -2.85 18.90 2.04
CA ASP A 245 -3.42 18.16 3.17
C ASP A 245 -3.81 16.74 2.79
N ASN A 246 -3.59 16.34 1.54
CA ASN A 246 -3.83 14.97 1.12
C ASN A 246 -2.62 14.10 1.51
N LEU A 247 -2.80 13.29 2.55
CA LEU A 247 -1.77 12.38 3.07
C LEU A 247 -1.15 11.50 1.97
N SER A 248 -1.95 11.04 1.01
CA SER A 248 -1.44 10.23 -0.11
C SER A 248 -0.52 11.06 -0.99
N VAL A 249 -0.93 12.27 -1.40
CA VAL A 249 -0.11 13.17 -2.22
C VAL A 249 1.21 13.46 -1.52
N VAL A 250 1.16 13.92 -0.26
CA VAL A 250 2.35 14.24 0.54
C VAL A 250 3.31 13.06 0.62
N LEU A 251 2.83 11.86 0.96
CA LEU A 251 3.69 10.68 1.07
C LEU A 251 4.33 10.29 -0.27
N HIS A 252 3.64 10.43 -1.40
CA HIS A 252 4.23 10.13 -2.71
C HIS A 252 5.28 11.16 -3.11
N VAL A 253 5.01 12.44 -2.91
CA VAL A 253 5.93 13.52 -3.27
C VAL A 253 7.17 13.50 -2.35
N ALA A 254 7.00 13.28 -1.04
CA ALA A 254 8.13 13.15 -0.12
C ALA A 254 9.01 11.92 -0.46
N LYS A 255 8.41 10.80 -0.88
CA LYS A 255 9.16 9.64 -1.38
C LYS A 255 9.96 9.96 -2.64
N PHE A 256 9.40 10.77 -3.54
CA PHE A 256 10.12 11.27 -4.71
C PHE A 256 11.29 12.17 -4.28
N MET A 257 11.06 13.18 -3.43
CA MET A 257 12.10 14.07 -2.90
C MET A 257 13.24 13.29 -2.23
N LYS A 258 12.91 12.25 -1.45
CA LYS A 258 13.89 11.35 -0.82
C LYS A 258 14.76 10.61 -1.86
N LYS A 259 14.17 10.11 -2.95
CA LYS A 259 14.92 9.45 -4.03
C LYS A 259 15.87 10.40 -4.75
N GLU A 260 15.43 11.64 -4.91
CA GLU A 260 16.24 12.73 -5.45
C GLU A 260 17.21 13.34 -4.41
N GLN A 261 17.30 12.75 -3.22
CA GLN A 261 18.19 13.17 -2.13
C GLN A 261 17.93 14.59 -1.58
N PHE A 262 16.73 15.13 -1.80
CA PHE A 262 16.29 16.40 -1.20
C PHE A 262 15.62 16.16 0.16
N TYR A 263 16.38 15.62 1.11
CA TYR A 263 15.85 15.20 2.42
C TYR A 263 15.26 16.35 3.23
N ASP A 264 15.87 17.55 3.18
CA ASP A 264 15.34 18.72 3.90
C ASP A 264 13.98 19.16 3.38
N LYS A 265 13.79 19.18 2.05
CA LYS A 265 12.49 19.48 1.43
C LYS A 265 11.45 18.42 1.79
N ALA A 266 11.84 17.14 1.76
CA ALA A 266 10.97 16.03 2.14
C ALA A 266 10.54 16.15 3.62
N LEU A 267 11.48 16.38 4.53
CA LEU A 267 11.23 16.55 5.96
C LEU A 267 10.30 17.73 6.22
N LYS A 268 10.50 18.87 5.55
CA LYS A 268 9.61 20.03 5.69
C LYS A 268 8.15 19.66 5.39
N VAL A 269 7.89 19.05 4.24
CA VAL A 269 6.51 18.69 3.84
C VAL A 269 5.94 17.60 4.75
N LEU A 270 6.74 16.60 5.12
CA LEU A 270 6.30 15.52 6.01
C LEU A 270 5.96 16.01 7.42
N LEU A 271 6.76 16.92 7.98
CA LEU A 271 6.54 17.48 9.32
C LEU A 271 5.32 18.41 9.35
N GLU A 272 5.06 19.18 8.29
CA GLU A 272 3.81 19.94 8.17
C GLU A 272 2.58 19.01 8.13
N MET A 273 2.66 17.92 7.36
CA MET A 273 1.57 16.94 7.32
C MET A 273 1.40 16.19 8.65
N LEU A 274 2.50 15.97 9.39
CA LEU A 274 2.45 15.33 10.71
C LEU A 274 1.63 16.14 11.71
N LYS A 275 1.63 17.48 11.63
CA LYS A 275 0.76 18.33 12.47
C LYS A 275 -0.72 18.04 12.26
N LYS A 276 -1.11 17.59 11.06
CA LYS A 276 -2.50 17.27 10.70
C LYS A 276 -2.85 15.79 10.90
N ALA A 277 -1.85 14.91 10.80
CA ALA A 277 -1.99 13.46 10.95
C ALA A 277 -0.94 12.90 11.92
N PRO A 278 -0.97 13.28 13.21
CA PRO A 278 0.08 12.91 14.18
C PRO A 278 0.15 11.41 14.45
N ASP A 279 -0.95 10.68 14.22
CA ASP A 279 -1.03 9.23 14.42
C ASP A 279 -0.93 8.42 13.11
N SER A 280 -0.32 9.00 12.07
CA SER A 280 0.05 8.26 10.85
C SER A 280 1.37 7.52 11.03
N SER A 281 1.29 6.20 11.18
CA SER A 281 2.44 5.29 11.19
C SER A 281 3.30 5.44 9.93
N ARG A 282 2.67 5.71 8.79
CA ARG A 282 3.33 5.87 7.49
C ARG A 282 4.13 7.18 7.42
N LEU A 283 3.63 8.28 7.99
CA LEU A 283 4.41 9.53 8.09
C LEU A 283 5.61 9.36 8.99
N HIS A 284 5.41 8.81 10.18
CA HIS A 284 6.49 8.51 11.12
C HIS A 284 7.61 7.67 10.47
N HIS A 285 7.24 6.62 9.74
CA HIS A 285 8.23 5.80 9.03
C HIS A 285 8.97 6.56 7.92
N GLU A 286 8.28 7.37 7.11
CA GLU A 286 8.93 8.16 6.06
C GLU A 286 9.81 9.28 6.63
N ILE A 287 9.43 9.91 7.75
CA ILE A 287 10.24 10.93 8.44
C ILE A 287 11.53 10.28 8.97
N ALA A 288 11.41 9.16 9.68
CA ALA A 288 12.57 8.43 10.18
C ALA A 288 13.54 8.04 9.05
N ASN A 289 13.00 7.57 7.93
CA ASN A 289 13.81 7.26 6.75
C ASN A 289 14.52 8.49 6.20
N ASN A 290 13.87 9.65 6.13
CA ASN A 290 14.51 10.86 5.64
C ASN A 290 15.63 11.34 6.58
N TYR A 291 15.44 11.30 7.91
CA TYR A 291 16.52 11.62 8.85
C TYR A 291 17.74 10.70 8.69
N ARG A 292 17.49 9.39 8.56
CA ARG A 292 18.55 8.40 8.30
C ARG A 292 19.33 8.74 7.02
N TRP A 293 18.64 8.99 5.92
CA TRP A 293 19.29 9.26 4.64
C TRP A 293 19.98 10.63 4.60
N LYS A 294 19.46 11.63 5.32
CA LYS A 294 20.12 12.91 5.53
C LYS A 294 21.46 12.73 6.26
N ALA A 295 21.48 11.93 7.33
CA ALA A 295 22.72 11.60 8.06
C ALA A 295 23.75 10.91 7.14
N MET A 296 23.30 9.99 6.28
CA MET A 296 24.16 9.35 5.28
C MET A 296 24.72 10.35 4.25
N GLN A 297 23.92 11.31 3.78
CA GLN A 297 24.37 12.34 2.83
C GLN A 297 25.40 13.29 3.45
N MET A 298 25.25 13.60 4.74
CA MET A 298 26.23 14.41 5.49
C MET A 298 27.52 13.65 5.80
N ASN A 299 27.62 12.36 5.42
CA ASN A 299 28.70 11.45 5.79
C ASN A 299 28.90 11.33 7.32
N ASP A 300 27.86 11.63 8.09
CA ASP A 300 27.81 11.58 9.55
C ASP A 300 26.68 10.63 9.97
N VAL A 301 26.89 9.34 9.68
CA VAL A 301 25.90 8.27 9.94
C VAL A 301 25.60 8.13 11.43
N HIS A 302 26.50 8.59 12.29
CA HIS A 302 26.37 8.54 13.74
C HIS A 302 26.01 9.89 14.36
N ASN A 303 25.49 10.83 13.54
CA ASN A 303 24.96 12.09 14.02
C ASN A 303 23.90 11.81 15.11
N SER A 304 24.24 12.13 16.36
CA SER A 304 23.43 11.75 17.52
C SER A 304 22.04 12.38 17.49
N GLU A 305 21.91 13.58 16.95
CA GLU A 305 20.62 14.27 16.83
C GLU A 305 19.72 13.59 15.80
N LEU A 306 20.22 13.41 14.56
CA LEU A 306 19.45 12.77 13.48
C LEU A 306 19.12 11.31 13.79
N LEU A 307 20.04 10.58 14.44
CA LEU A 307 19.79 9.22 14.91
C LEU A 307 18.71 9.20 16.00
N GLY A 308 18.76 10.13 16.96
CA GLY A 308 17.73 10.29 17.99
C GLY A 308 16.34 10.57 17.40
N LEU A 309 16.25 11.50 16.45
CA LEU A 309 15.01 11.80 15.72
C LEU A 309 14.51 10.59 14.91
N CYS A 310 15.42 9.87 14.25
CA CYS A 310 15.09 8.64 13.52
C CYS A 310 14.48 7.58 14.45
N ILE A 311 15.11 7.32 15.61
CA ILE A 311 14.62 6.37 16.61
C ILE A 311 13.25 6.81 17.15
N HIS A 312 13.10 8.07 17.53
CA HIS A 312 11.84 8.61 18.04
C HIS A 312 10.67 8.37 17.08
N HIS A 313 10.85 8.72 15.81
CA HIS A 313 9.79 8.51 14.81
C HIS A 313 9.56 7.02 14.51
N LEU A 314 10.58 6.16 14.54
CA LEU A 314 10.39 4.71 14.40
C LEU A 314 9.62 4.12 15.60
N GLU A 315 9.93 4.53 16.83
CA GLU A 315 9.22 4.07 18.03
C GLU A 315 7.74 4.44 17.96
N LYS A 316 7.42 5.70 17.67
CA LYS A 316 6.03 6.14 17.50
C LYS A 316 5.35 5.43 16.32
N GLY A 317 6.01 5.33 15.17
CA GLY A 317 5.45 4.65 13.99
C GLY A 317 5.16 3.16 14.22
N THR A 318 6.05 2.46 14.92
CA THR A 318 5.88 1.05 15.26
C THR A 318 4.85 0.80 16.36
N SER A 319 4.65 1.76 17.28
CA SER A 319 3.54 1.69 18.24
C SER A 319 2.17 1.85 17.57
N LEU A 320 2.10 2.70 16.53
CA LEU A 320 0.85 2.98 15.79
C LEU A 320 0.49 1.85 14.81
N ASN A 321 1.48 1.09 14.35
CA ASN A 321 1.29 -0.04 13.45
C ASN A 321 2.25 -1.19 13.81
N PRO A 322 1.93 -1.98 14.85
CA PRO A 322 2.77 -3.11 15.27
C PRO A 322 2.86 -4.21 14.21
N GLY A 323 1.83 -4.33 13.34
CA GLY A 323 1.77 -5.33 12.28
C GLY A 323 2.73 -5.06 11.11
N TYR A 324 3.30 -3.84 11.01
CA TYR A 324 4.30 -3.54 9.99
C TYR A 324 5.69 -3.89 10.52
N ILE A 325 6.23 -5.02 10.05
CA ILE A 325 7.49 -5.59 10.59
C ILE A 325 8.72 -4.78 10.17
N TYR A 326 8.74 -4.23 8.95
CA TYR A 326 9.93 -3.57 8.40
C TYR A 326 10.47 -2.42 9.28
N PRO A 327 9.65 -1.44 9.73
CA PRO A 327 10.14 -0.37 10.60
C PRO A 327 10.61 -0.88 11.97
N ARG A 328 10.07 -2.02 12.46
CA ARG A 328 10.52 -2.64 13.73
C ARG A 328 11.91 -3.24 13.58
N LEU A 329 12.20 -3.86 12.43
CA LEU A 329 13.55 -4.33 12.11
C LEU A 329 14.52 -3.16 11.93
N GLU A 330 14.08 -2.06 11.31
CA GLU A 330 14.91 -0.86 11.16
C GLU A 330 15.23 -0.24 12.52
N LEU A 331 14.25 -0.20 13.44
CA LEU A 331 14.45 0.25 14.81
C LEU A 331 15.52 -0.58 15.55
N ALA A 332 15.52 -1.91 15.39
CA ALA A 332 16.55 -2.77 15.95
C ALA A 332 17.95 -2.40 15.44
N LEU A 333 18.11 -2.12 14.14
CA LEU A 333 19.37 -1.65 13.57
C LEU A 333 19.77 -0.26 14.10
N ARG A 334 18.81 0.65 14.34
CA ARG A 334 19.10 1.97 14.92
C ARG A 334 19.56 1.87 16.37
N TYR A 335 18.98 0.96 17.17
CA TYR A 335 19.49 0.70 18.53
C TYR A 335 20.95 0.20 18.51
N ALA A 336 21.31 -0.66 17.55
CA ALA A 336 22.69 -1.09 17.37
C ALA A 336 23.63 0.08 17.02
N GLU A 337 23.18 1.02 16.18
CA GLU A 337 23.93 2.25 15.85
C GLU A 337 24.12 3.17 17.05
N GLN A 338 23.19 3.15 18.01
CA GLN A 338 23.30 3.82 19.30
C GLN A 338 24.12 3.02 20.33
N LYS A 339 24.86 2.00 19.89
CA LYS A 339 25.67 1.08 20.72
C LYS A 339 24.85 0.25 21.73
N GLN A 340 23.53 0.19 21.59
CA GLN A 340 22.65 -0.64 22.43
C GLN A 340 22.50 -2.05 21.82
N MET A 341 23.60 -2.79 21.77
CA MET A 341 23.66 -4.10 21.08
C MET A 341 22.70 -5.13 21.69
N ALA A 342 22.61 -5.19 23.02
CA ALA A 342 21.70 -6.11 23.71
C ALA A 342 20.23 -5.83 23.36
N LYS A 343 19.84 -4.55 23.33
CA LYS A 343 18.48 -4.13 22.95
C LYS A 343 18.17 -4.45 21.50
N ALA A 344 19.13 -4.26 20.61
CA ALA A 344 18.99 -4.62 19.20
C ALA A 344 18.79 -6.13 19.01
N GLU A 345 19.64 -6.95 19.63
CA GLU A 345 19.56 -8.42 19.59
C GLU A 345 18.22 -8.91 20.15
N GLN A 346 17.81 -8.41 21.31
CA GLN A 346 16.52 -8.73 21.92
C GLN A 346 15.37 -8.42 20.95
N LYS A 347 15.39 -7.25 20.31
CA LYS A 347 14.34 -6.86 19.37
C LYS A 347 14.27 -7.79 18.16
N PHE A 348 15.41 -8.23 17.63
CA PHE A 348 15.43 -9.22 16.54
C PHE A 348 14.85 -10.56 16.99
N THR A 349 15.21 -11.03 18.19
CA THR A 349 14.67 -12.28 18.75
C THR A 349 13.15 -12.21 18.93
N GLU A 350 12.65 -11.12 19.52
CA GLU A 350 11.20 -10.88 19.70
C GLU A 350 10.45 -10.91 18.34
N LEU A 351 11.02 -10.29 17.31
CA LEU A 351 10.39 -10.22 15.99
C LEU A 351 10.38 -11.58 15.28
N PHE A 352 11.40 -12.40 15.47
CA PHE A 352 11.46 -13.75 14.89
C PHE A 352 10.47 -14.71 15.56
N ALA A 353 10.23 -14.52 16.86
CA ALA A 353 9.31 -15.34 17.65
C ALA A 353 7.82 -15.08 17.37
N LEU A 354 7.47 -14.12 16.49
CA LEU A 354 6.08 -13.85 16.13
C LEU A 354 5.47 -15.05 15.40
N PRO A 355 4.29 -15.56 15.84
CA PRO A 355 3.71 -16.80 15.31
C PRO A 355 3.33 -16.70 13.83
N ASP A 356 2.80 -15.54 13.41
CA ASP A 356 2.29 -15.33 12.04
C ASP A 356 3.24 -14.50 11.16
N LEU A 357 4.56 -14.67 11.33
CA LEU A 357 5.54 -13.94 10.53
C LEU A 357 5.50 -14.40 9.07
N LYS A 358 4.98 -13.54 8.19
CA LYS A 358 4.83 -13.82 6.76
C LYS A 358 6.20 -14.18 6.13
N PRO A 359 6.25 -15.04 5.09
CA PRO A 359 7.51 -15.41 4.43
C PRO A 359 8.35 -14.21 3.95
N ALA A 360 7.69 -13.16 3.43
CA ALA A 360 8.37 -11.93 3.02
C ALA A 360 8.99 -11.18 4.22
N ASP A 361 8.31 -11.11 5.35
CA ASP A 361 8.81 -10.47 6.57
C ASP A 361 9.95 -11.28 7.21
N ARG A 362 9.85 -12.63 7.18
CA ARG A 362 10.93 -13.52 7.60
C ARG A 362 12.17 -13.37 6.73
N GLN A 363 12.00 -13.21 5.42
CA GLN A 363 13.10 -12.94 4.49
C GLN A 363 13.77 -11.59 4.78
N ALA A 364 12.97 -10.55 5.05
CA ALA A 364 13.48 -9.24 5.48
C ALA A 364 14.24 -9.35 6.81
N TRP A 365 13.71 -10.11 7.78
CA TRP A 365 14.35 -10.38 9.05
C TRP A 365 15.74 -11.01 8.85
N HIS A 366 15.83 -12.09 8.06
CA HIS A 366 17.09 -12.77 7.78
C HIS A 366 18.12 -11.82 7.16
N ARG A 367 17.73 -10.99 6.19
CA ARG A 367 18.65 -10.00 5.63
C ARG A 367 19.13 -9.02 6.70
N MET A 368 18.21 -8.44 7.46
CA MET A 368 18.53 -7.36 8.41
C MET A 368 19.33 -7.84 9.61
N TYR A 369 19.02 -9.04 10.10
CA TYR A 369 19.78 -9.66 11.16
C TYR A 369 21.15 -10.14 10.67
N GLY A 370 21.25 -10.64 9.43
CA GLY A 370 22.54 -10.89 8.77
C GLY A 370 23.40 -9.62 8.65
N ASP A 371 22.80 -8.51 8.21
CA ASP A 371 23.49 -7.21 8.15
C ASP A 371 23.97 -6.76 9.55
N PHE A 372 23.17 -7.00 10.59
CA PHE A 372 23.55 -6.75 11.98
C PHE A 372 24.73 -7.63 12.41
N LYS A 373 24.70 -8.94 12.16
CA LYS A 373 25.81 -9.86 12.47
C LYS A 373 27.11 -9.47 11.74
N GLN A 374 27.03 -9.13 10.45
CA GLN A 374 28.19 -8.73 9.64
C GLN A 374 28.78 -7.42 10.13
N TYR A 375 27.97 -6.35 10.17
CA TYR A 375 28.48 -4.98 10.26
C TYR A 375 28.51 -4.42 11.68
N ARG A 376 27.86 -5.08 12.65
CA ARG A 376 27.87 -4.66 14.06
C ARG A 376 28.59 -5.64 14.97
N LEU A 377 28.45 -6.95 14.72
CA LEU A 377 29.13 -7.97 15.52
C LEU A 377 30.39 -8.57 14.87
N GLY A 378 30.69 -8.23 13.60
CA GLY A 378 31.86 -8.76 12.89
C GLY A 378 31.79 -10.27 12.60
N SER A 379 30.61 -10.88 12.70
CA SER A 379 30.42 -12.32 12.52
C SER A 379 29.96 -12.64 11.09
N GLU A 380 30.93 -12.74 10.18
CA GLU A 380 30.65 -13.01 8.76
C GLU A 380 29.98 -14.35 8.52
N ARG A 381 30.48 -15.42 9.16
CA ARG A 381 29.91 -16.77 9.05
C ARG A 381 28.42 -16.80 9.41
N ALA A 382 28.04 -16.15 10.52
CA ALA A 382 26.64 -16.08 10.95
C ALA A 382 25.79 -15.25 9.98
N ALA A 383 26.35 -14.15 9.44
CA ALA A 383 25.67 -13.34 8.44
C ALA A 383 25.40 -14.12 7.14
N VAL A 384 26.39 -14.87 6.66
CA VAL A 384 26.28 -15.75 5.48
C VAL A 384 25.14 -16.75 5.65
N GLU A 385 25.04 -17.39 6.82
CA GLU A 385 23.97 -18.34 7.10
C GLU A 385 22.59 -17.68 7.01
N HIS A 386 22.42 -16.49 7.61
CA HIS A 386 21.15 -15.78 7.49
C HIS A 386 20.83 -15.35 6.06
N TYR A 387 21.81 -14.92 5.26
CA TYR A 387 21.55 -14.61 3.86
C TYR A 387 21.14 -15.86 3.06
N LYS A 388 21.73 -17.03 3.34
CA LYS A 388 21.33 -18.32 2.76
C LYS A 388 19.88 -18.66 3.14
N GLN A 389 19.55 -18.63 4.44
CA GLN A 389 18.19 -18.87 4.93
C GLN A 389 17.17 -17.92 4.30
N GLY A 390 17.50 -16.64 4.19
CA GLY A 390 16.68 -15.66 3.48
C GLY A 390 16.45 -16.04 2.02
N MET A 391 17.46 -16.54 1.31
CA MET A 391 17.31 -16.99 -0.08
C MET A 391 16.50 -18.30 -0.22
N MET A 392 16.57 -19.21 0.75
CA MET A 392 15.83 -20.47 0.77
C MET A 392 14.31 -20.28 0.84
N LEU A 393 13.84 -19.13 1.34
CA LEU A 393 12.42 -18.75 1.31
C LEU A 393 11.88 -18.45 -0.11
N GLY A 394 12.72 -18.52 -1.14
CA GLY A 394 12.34 -18.26 -2.53
C GLY A 394 12.11 -16.78 -2.82
N ARG A 395 11.62 -16.46 -4.03
CA ARG A 395 11.42 -15.09 -4.52
C ARG A 395 10.13 -14.45 -4.00
N VAL A 396 9.89 -14.54 -2.69
CA VAL A 396 8.70 -13.99 -2.02
C VAL A 396 8.77 -12.48 -1.83
N SER A 397 9.97 -11.88 -1.88
CA SER A 397 10.14 -10.42 -1.79
C SER A 397 11.40 -9.92 -2.51
N THR A 398 11.57 -8.61 -2.60
CA THR A 398 12.80 -7.97 -3.12
C THR A 398 14.02 -8.23 -2.24
N GLU A 399 13.81 -8.60 -0.97
CA GLU A 399 14.89 -8.92 -0.03
C GLU A 399 15.67 -10.17 -0.47
N TRP A 400 15.07 -11.07 -1.26
CA TRP A 400 15.79 -12.18 -1.88
C TRP A 400 16.98 -11.71 -2.72
N ILE A 401 16.78 -10.66 -3.54
CA ILE A 401 17.83 -10.07 -4.37
C ILE A 401 18.89 -9.41 -3.48
N ALA A 402 18.46 -8.78 -2.38
CA ALA A 402 19.38 -8.18 -1.43
C ALA A 402 20.27 -9.24 -0.74
N CYS A 403 19.70 -10.34 -0.23
CA CYS A 403 20.44 -11.48 0.33
C CYS A 403 21.44 -12.04 -0.70
N LYS A 404 21.00 -12.25 -1.94
CA LYS A 404 21.87 -12.70 -3.03
C LYS A 404 23.04 -11.75 -3.29
N ASN A 405 22.78 -10.45 -3.26
CA ASN A 405 23.82 -9.43 -3.46
C ASN A 405 24.78 -9.35 -2.26
N ARG A 406 24.31 -9.59 -1.02
CA ARG A 406 25.17 -9.70 0.17
C ARG A 406 26.12 -10.89 0.06
N LEU A 407 25.63 -12.07 -0.30
CA LEU A 407 26.47 -13.25 -0.53
C LEU A 407 27.51 -13.02 -1.63
N ARG A 408 27.12 -12.36 -2.72
CA ARG A 408 28.06 -11.98 -3.79
C ARG A 408 29.14 -11.01 -3.31
N LYS A 409 28.80 -10.07 -2.43
CA LYS A 409 29.77 -9.13 -1.87
C LYS A 409 30.79 -9.87 -0.98
N VAL A 410 30.34 -10.83 -0.17
CA VAL A 410 31.24 -11.68 0.64
C VAL A 410 32.21 -12.46 -0.26
N LEU A 411 31.72 -13.08 -1.35
CA LEU A 411 32.56 -13.77 -2.34
C LEU A 411 33.64 -12.89 -3.00
N GLN A 412 33.40 -11.59 -3.10
CA GLN A 412 34.36 -10.63 -3.67
C GLN A 412 35.41 -10.21 -2.65
N GLN A 413 35.12 -10.31 -1.35
CA GLN A 413 35.94 -9.77 -0.26
C GLN A 413 36.79 -10.83 0.45
N ASP A 414 36.31 -12.07 0.64
CA ASP A 414 37.05 -13.14 1.33
C ASP A 414 37.13 -14.44 0.50
N ARG A 415 38.29 -15.12 0.54
CA ARG A 415 38.56 -16.39 -0.16
C ARG A 415 38.13 -17.62 0.64
N ARG A 416 37.85 -17.50 1.95
CA ARG A 416 37.66 -18.66 2.86
C ARG A 416 36.29 -19.34 2.75
N ASP A 417 35.19 -18.59 2.66
CA ASP A 417 33.82 -19.15 2.56
C ASP A 417 33.33 -19.34 1.10
N THR A 418 34.27 -19.39 0.14
CA THR A 418 33.94 -19.39 -1.28
C THR A 418 33.30 -20.68 -1.77
N TYR A 419 33.67 -21.83 -1.20
CA TYR A 419 33.14 -23.13 -1.64
C TYR A 419 31.65 -23.26 -1.29
N GLU A 420 31.27 -23.06 -0.02
CA GLU A 420 29.88 -23.24 0.41
C GLU A 420 28.91 -22.29 -0.30
N ILE A 421 29.28 -21.02 -0.47
CA ILE A 421 28.42 -20.04 -1.14
C ILE A 421 28.29 -20.38 -2.64
N ARG A 422 29.35 -20.88 -3.28
CA ARG A 422 29.29 -21.33 -4.68
C ARG A 422 28.38 -22.54 -4.81
N THR A 423 28.56 -23.55 -3.97
CA THR A 423 27.71 -24.75 -3.94
C THR A 423 26.24 -24.38 -3.72
N PHE A 424 25.97 -23.46 -2.79
CA PHE A 424 24.63 -22.92 -2.58
C PHE A 424 24.07 -22.23 -3.83
N PHE A 425 24.84 -21.41 -4.55
CA PHE A 425 24.35 -20.83 -5.81
C PHE A 425 24.11 -21.87 -6.90
N HIS A 426 24.83 -22.99 -6.89
CA HIS A 426 24.61 -24.08 -7.84
C HIS A 426 23.26 -24.78 -7.60
N SER A 427 22.80 -24.95 -6.36
CA SER A 427 21.49 -25.58 -6.08
C SER A 427 20.32 -24.82 -6.71
N PHE A 428 20.35 -23.47 -6.69
CA PHE A 428 19.32 -22.66 -7.37
C PHE A 428 19.43 -22.66 -8.89
N ARG A 429 20.56 -23.08 -9.48
CA ARG A 429 20.70 -23.21 -10.94
C ARG A 429 20.18 -24.54 -11.46
N THR A 430 20.24 -25.58 -10.64
CA THR A 430 19.70 -26.90 -10.98
C THR A 430 18.18 -26.94 -10.79
N GLU A 431 17.63 -26.26 -9.79
CA GLU A 431 16.18 -26.17 -9.56
C GLU A 431 15.40 -25.36 -10.62
N ASN A 432 16.05 -24.50 -11.41
CA ASN A 432 15.40 -23.70 -12.47
C ASN A 432 15.57 -24.30 -13.88
N LYS A 433 15.95 -25.58 -14.00
CA LYS A 433 16.09 -26.27 -15.30
C LYS A 433 14.90 -27.17 -15.66
N ASP A 434 13.98 -27.40 -14.71
CA ASP A 434 12.83 -28.30 -14.89
C ASP A 434 11.46 -27.57 -14.89
N ASP A 435 11.45 -26.24 -15.09
CA ASP A 435 10.23 -25.41 -15.27
C ASP A 435 10.19 -24.73 -16.65
#